data_AF-A0A1F6ZU51-F1
#
_entry.id   AF-A0A1F6ZU51-F1
#
_cell.length_a   1.000
_cell.length_b   1.000
_cell.length_c   1.000
_cell.angle_alpha   90.00
_cell.angle_beta   90.00
_cell.angle_gamma   90.00
#
_symmetry.space_group_name_H-M   'P 1'
#
loop_
_entity.id
_entity.type
_entity.pdbx_description
1 polymer ?
#
loop_
_entity_poly.entity_id
_entity_poly.type
_entity_poly.pdbx_seq_one_letter_code
_entity_poly.pdbx_strand_id
1 'polypeptide(L)'
;MKQKSNKTARRDRIRLTAIIILSLLVIATGTLLMVTSFRKGEIAGGVLGMIIAVTILVFALLVFIRGNRDLKEGYPLKDERSKRVIEKASSTAFYVSLYLLLAIGYFSDDLIPFRDVSQATGVGVGGMALLFLIFWLYYHKKLSNYA
;
A
#
# COMPACT_ATOMS: atom_id res chain seq x y z
N MET A 1 2.24 -26.27 -22.16
CA MET A 1 0.95 -25.76 -21.62
C MET A 1 0.40 -26.76 -20.61
N LYS A 2 0.46 -26.47 -19.30
CA LYS A 2 -0.10 -27.35 -18.25
C LYS A 2 -1.52 -26.88 -17.94
N GLN A 3 -2.52 -27.75 -18.11
CA GLN A 3 -3.91 -27.46 -17.70
C GLN A 3 -3.95 -27.07 -16.22
N LYS A 4 -4.41 -25.85 -15.95
CA LYS A 4 -4.54 -25.29 -14.60
C LYS A 4 -5.64 -26.08 -13.86
N SER A 5 -5.26 -26.87 -12.86
CA SER A 5 -6.21 -27.63 -12.04
C SER A 5 -7.31 -26.70 -11.49
N ASN A 6 -8.58 -27.08 -11.63
CA ASN A 6 -9.76 -26.27 -11.28
C ASN A 6 -9.70 -25.71 -9.83
N LYS A 7 -9.03 -26.42 -8.92
CA LYS A 7 -8.75 -25.96 -7.53
C LYS A 7 -7.88 -24.69 -7.47
N THR A 8 -6.88 -24.55 -8.33
CA THR A 8 -5.95 -23.40 -8.31
C THR A 8 -6.61 -22.14 -8.85
N ALA A 9 -7.42 -22.26 -9.91
CA ALA A 9 -8.17 -21.14 -10.49
C ALA A 9 -9.21 -20.57 -9.50
N ARG A 10 -9.93 -21.42 -8.76
CA ARG A 10 -10.89 -20.99 -7.72
C ARG A 10 -10.20 -20.23 -6.58
N ARG A 11 -9.03 -20.69 -6.15
CA ARG A 11 -8.25 -20.06 -5.07
C ARG A 11 -7.69 -18.69 -5.50
N ASP A 12 -7.26 -18.54 -6.75
CA ASP A 12 -6.79 -17.25 -7.29
C ASP A 12 -7.92 -16.22 -7.35
N ARG A 13 -9.14 -16.64 -7.75
CA ARG A 13 -10.33 -15.77 -7.74
C ARG A 13 -10.69 -15.29 -6.34
N ILE A 14 -10.74 -16.18 -5.34
CA ILE A 14 -11.05 -15.80 -3.94
C ILE A 14 -10.04 -14.75 -3.43
N ARG A 15 -8.76 -14.91 -3.76
CA ARG A 15 -7.71 -13.97 -3.34
C ARG A 15 -7.85 -12.62 -4.01
N LEU A 16 -8.17 -12.59 -5.31
CA LEU A 16 -8.47 -11.33 -6.01
C LEU A 16 -9.67 -10.63 -5.40
N THR A 17 -10.75 -11.36 -5.11
CA THR A 17 -11.91 -10.81 -4.42
C THR A 17 -11.53 -10.26 -3.05
N ALA A 18 -10.69 -10.97 -2.29
CA ALA A 18 -10.21 -10.50 -0.99
C ALA A 18 -9.37 -9.21 -1.11
N ILE A 19 -8.47 -9.12 -2.10
CA ILE A 19 -7.68 -7.89 -2.35
C ILE A 19 -8.59 -6.72 -2.71
N ILE A 20 -9.61 -6.96 -3.54
CA ILE A 20 -10.59 -5.93 -3.93
C ILE A 20 -11.39 -5.46 -2.72
N ILE A 21 -11.91 -6.40 -1.92
CA ILE A 21 -12.67 -6.08 -0.68
C ILE A 21 -11.79 -5.28 0.29
N LEU A 22 -10.55 -5.72 0.51
CA LEU A 22 -9.62 -5.05 1.42
C LEU A 22 -9.31 -3.63 0.92
N SER A 23 -9.07 -3.47 -0.39
CA SER A 23 -8.82 -2.17 -1.01
C SER A 23 -10.03 -1.23 -0.86
N LEU A 24 -11.24 -1.74 -1.11
CA LEU A 24 -12.48 -0.99 -0.93
C LEU A 24 -12.69 -0.56 0.52
N LEU A 25 -12.43 -1.46 1.47
CA LEU A 25 -12.57 -1.17 2.90
C LEU A 25 -11.61 -0.05 3.31
N VAL A 26 -10.35 -0.13 2.88
CA VAL A 26 -9.35 0.89 3.19
C VAL A 26 -9.71 2.24 2.54
N ILE A 27 -10.20 2.24 1.30
CA ILE A 27 -10.70 3.47 0.66
C ILE A 27 -11.87 4.06 1.46
N ALA A 28 -12.82 3.23 1.89
CA ALA A 28 -13.96 3.67 2.69
C ALA A 28 -13.53 4.26 4.05
N THR A 29 -12.55 3.65 4.72
CA THR A 29 -11.99 4.20 5.97
C THR A 29 -11.26 5.51 5.72
N GLY A 30 -10.48 5.61 4.64
CA GLY A 30 -9.77 6.83 4.28
C GLY A 30 -10.70 8.00 3.94
N THR A 31 -11.78 7.75 3.19
CA THR A 31 -12.79 8.77 2.89
C THR A 31 -13.59 9.17 4.12
N LEU A 32 -13.91 8.23 5.01
CA LEU A 32 -14.56 8.52 6.28
C LEU A 32 -13.69 9.42 7.15
N LEU A 33 -12.39 9.11 7.29
CA LEU A 33 -11.44 9.96 8.01
C LEU A 33 -11.39 11.37 7.40
N MET A 34 -11.26 11.47 6.08
CA MET A 34 -11.29 12.76 5.37
C MET A 34 -12.55 13.57 5.72
N VAL A 35 -13.74 12.98 5.59
CA VAL A 35 -15.02 13.66 5.88
C VAL A 35 -15.11 14.10 7.35
N THR A 36 -14.67 13.25 8.28
CA THR A 36 -14.70 13.58 9.70
C THR A 36 -13.73 14.70 10.07
N SER A 37 -12.55 14.75 9.45
CA SER A 37 -11.57 15.83 9.67
C SER A 37 -12.05 17.17 9.11
N PHE A 38 -12.65 17.19 7.92
CA PHE A 38 -13.24 18.42 7.36
C PHE A 38 -14.40 18.93 8.21
N ARG A 39 -15.24 18.05 8.76
CA ARG A 39 -16.33 18.44 9.68
C ARG A 39 -15.82 19.07 10.98
N LYS A 40 -14.63 18.68 11.43
CA LYS A 40 -13.99 19.23 12.63
C LYS A 40 -13.16 20.50 12.35
N GLY A 41 -13.07 20.95 11.10
CA GLY A 41 -12.23 22.09 10.71
C GLY A 41 -10.72 21.78 10.69
N GLU A 42 -10.33 20.51 10.79
CA GLU A 42 -8.92 20.09 10.84
C GLU A 42 -8.40 19.75 9.46
N ILE A 43 -7.83 20.76 8.79
CA ILE A 43 -7.32 20.66 7.42
C ILE A 43 -6.20 19.62 7.32
N ALA A 44 -5.29 19.56 8.31
CA ALA A 44 -4.15 18.64 8.31
C ALA A 44 -4.58 17.17 8.33
N GLY A 45 -5.56 16.81 9.15
CA GLY A 45 -6.10 15.44 9.21
C GLY A 45 -6.81 15.04 7.92
N GLY A 46 -7.55 15.97 7.31
CA GLY A 46 -8.24 15.75 6.03
C GLY A 46 -7.28 15.48 4.87
N VAL A 47 -6.19 16.26 4.78
CA VAL A 47 -5.15 16.09 3.76
C VAL A 47 -4.40 14.77 3.93
N LEU A 48 -4.06 14.39 5.16
CA LEU A 48 -3.41 13.10 5.46
C LEU A 48 -4.30 11.91 5.07
N GLY A 49 -5.60 11.95 5.42
CA GLY A 49 -6.56 10.92 5.03
C GLY A 49 -6.67 10.78 3.51
N MET A 50 -6.64 11.90 2.79
CA MET A 50 -6.63 11.92 1.32
C MET A 50 -5.35 11.28 0.74
N ILE A 51 -4.17 11.62 1.26
CA ILE A 51 -2.90 11.05 0.79
C ILE A 51 -2.88 9.53 0.96
N ILE A 52 -3.33 9.03 2.12
CA ILE A 52 -3.42 7.59 2.40
C ILE A 52 -4.38 6.92 1.40
N ALA A 53 -5.58 7.48 1.21
CA ALA A 53 -6.58 6.94 0.30
C ALA A 53 -6.07 6.89 -1.15
N VAL A 54 -5.44 7.97 -1.64
CA VAL A 54 -4.87 8.05 -3.00
C VAL A 54 -3.74 7.04 -3.18
N THR A 55 -2.83 6.92 -2.21
CA THR A 55 -1.71 5.96 -2.24
C THR A 55 -2.22 4.53 -2.40
N ILE A 56 -3.25 4.17 -1.63
CA ILE A 56 -3.85 2.83 -1.68
C ILE A 56 -4.63 2.62 -2.98
N LEU A 57 -5.35 3.63 -3.47
CA LEU A 57 -6.09 3.55 -4.72
C LEU A 57 -5.15 3.32 -5.91
N VAL A 58 -4.02 4.03 -5.95
CA VAL A 58 -2.96 3.81 -6.96
C VAL A 58 -2.40 2.39 -6.86
N PHE A 59 -2.09 1.93 -5.65
CA PHE A 59 -1.59 0.57 -5.46
C PHE A 59 -2.60 -0.50 -5.90
N ALA A 60 -3.88 -0.34 -5.52
CA ALA A 60 -4.95 -1.25 -5.90
C ALA A 60 -5.16 -1.32 -7.41
N LEU A 61 -5.14 -0.17 -8.10
CA LEU A 61 -5.22 -0.12 -9.57
C LEU A 61 -4.06 -0.85 -10.24
N LEU A 62 -2.82 -0.64 -9.77
CA LEU A 62 -1.64 -1.31 -10.33
C LEU A 62 -1.71 -2.83 -10.15
N VAL A 63 -2.14 -3.30 -8.97
CA VAL A 63 -2.33 -4.73 -8.69
C VAL A 63 -3.45 -5.31 -9.57
N PHE A 64 -4.55 -4.58 -9.75
CA PHE A 64 -5.69 -5.05 -10.54
C PHE A 64 -5.35 -5.15 -12.04
N ILE A 65 -4.75 -4.11 -12.63
CA ILE A 65 -4.34 -4.09 -14.04
C ILE A 65 -3.38 -5.25 -14.31
N ARG A 66 -2.38 -5.44 -13.44
CA ARG A 66 -1.43 -6.53 -13.57
C ARG A 66 -2.07 -7.90 -13.41
N GLY A 67 -2.87 -8.08 -12.36
CA GLY A 67 -3.56 -9.35 -12.11
C GLY A 67 -4.45 -9.75 -13.29
N ASN A 68 -5.16 -8.80 -13.90
CA ASN A 68 -6.03 -9.07 -15.04
C ASN A 68 -5.24 -9.41 -16.32
N ARG A 69 -4.07 -8.79 -16.53
CA ARG A 69 -3.18 -9.15 -17.65
C ARG A 69 -2.60 -10.55 -17.47
N ASP A 70 -2.07 -10.85 -16.29
CA ASP A 70 -1.47 -12.15 -15.97
C ASP A 70 -2.50 -13.30 -16.08
N LEU A 71 -3.75 -13.04 -15.70
CA LEU A 71 -4.88 -13.97 -15.88
C LEU A 71 -5.24 -14.20 -17.35
N LYS A 72 -5.23 -13.16 -18.19
CA LYS A 72 -5.51 -13.25 -19.62
C LYS A 72 -4.43 -14.02 -20.36
N GLU A 73 -3.17 -13.88 -19.96
CA GLU A 73 -2.02 -14.56 -20.54
C GLU A 73 -1.84 -16.01 -20.01
N GLY A 74 -2.68 -16.44 -19.05
CA GLY A 74 -2.66 -17.79 -18.50
C GLY A 74 -1.53 -18.04 -17.49
N TYR A 75 -0.82 -17.00 -17.08
CA TYR A 75 0.21 -17.08 -16.05
C TYR A 75 -0.41 -17.29 -14.65
N PRO A 76 0.28 -18.02 -13.75
CA PRO A 76 -0.14 -18.09 -12.36
C PRO A 76 -0.04 -16.70 -11.71
N LEU A 77 -1.07 -16.32 -10.93
CA LEU A 77 -1.11 -15.03 -10.23
C LEU A 77 0.07 -14.82 -9.26
N LYS A 78 0.74 -15.93 -8.88
CA LYS A 78 1.99 -15.94 -8.12
C LYS A 78 3.11 -16.47 -9.00
N ASP A 79 3.84 -15.56 -9.61
CA ASP A 79 5.21 -15.81 -10.06
C ASP A 79 6.15 -15.75 -8.84
N GLU A 80 7.13 -16.65 -8.76
CA GLU A 80 8.19 -16.62 -7.75
C GLU A 80 8.91 -15.27 -7.73
N ARG A 81 9.04 -14.65 -8.91
CA ARG A 81 9.62 -13.32 -9.06
C ARG A 81 8.83 -12.25 -8.32
N SER A 82 7.51 -12.20 -8.51
CA SER A 82 6.62 -11.25 -7.83
C SER A 82 6.65 -11.44 -6.32
N LYS A 83 6.74 -12.70 -5.85
CA LYS A 83 6.87 -13.00 -4.43
C LYS A 83 8.14 -12.41 -3.83
N ARG A 84 9.29 -12.61 -4.50
CA ARG A 84 10.59 -12.06 -4.06
C ARG A 84 10.61 -10.53 -4.07
N VAL A 85 9.95 -9.89 -5.04
CA VAL A 85 9.82 -8.42 -5.09
C VAL A 85 9.06 -7.91 -3.88
N ILE A 86 7.90 -8.51 -3.59
CA ILE A 86 7.07 -8.09 -2.45
C ILE A 86 7.81 -8.32 -1.13
N GLU A 87 8.45 -9.48 -0.95
CA GLU A 87 9.22 -9.79 0.28
C GLU A 87 10.38 -8.80 0.50
N LYS A 88 11.17 -8.48 -0.54
CA LYS A 88 12.27 -7.51 -0.44
C LYS A 88 11.78 -6.08 -0.24
N ALA A 89 10.73 -5.69 -0.95
CA ALA A 89 10.14 -4.36 -0.81
C ALA A 89 9.55 -4.18 0.59
N SER A 90 8.81 -5.18 1.11
CA SER A 90 8.18 -5.11 2.43
C SER A 90 9.20 -5.09 3.56
N SER A 91 10.24 -5.92 3.49
CA SER A 91 11.28 -5.94 4.54
C SER A 91 12.06 -4.63 4.56
N THR A 92 12.48 -4.13 3.40
CA THR A 92 13.22 -2.86 3.31
C THR A 92 12.36 -1.68 3.76
N ALA A 93 11.11 -1.61 3.30
CA ALA A 93 10.18 -0.55 3.71
C ALA A 93 9.91 -0.57 5.22
N PHE A 94 9.80 -1.76 5.82
CA PHE A 94 9.61 -1.91 7.26
C PHE A 94 10.82 -1.44 8.07
N TYR A 95 12.04 -1.81 7.68
CA TYR A 95 13.22 -1.33 8.39
C TYR A 95 13.39 0.17 8.25
N VAL A 96 13.18 0.73 7.06
CA VAL A 96 13.28 2.18 6.84
C VAL A 96 12.17 2.92 7.58
N SER A 97 10.97 2.35 7.71
CA SER A 97 9.90 2.99 8.45
C SER A 97 10.15 3.06 9.96
N LEU A 98 10.90 2.11 10.53
CA LEU A 98 11.34 2.22 11.94
C LEU A 98 12.20 3.46 12.16
N TYR A 99 13.15 3.73 11.26
CA TYR A 99 13.97 4.95 11.32
C TYR A 99 13.14 6.22 11.07
N LEU A 100 12.16 6.16 10.16
CA LEU A 100 11.24 7.27 9.93
C LEU A 100 10.41 7.58 11.19
N LEU A 101 9.92 6.56 11.90
CA LEU A 101 9.20 6.75 13.15
C LEU A 101 10.10 7.36 14.23
N LEU A 102 11.35 6.89 14.31
CA LEU A 102 12.34 7.43 15.23
C LEU A 102 12.67 8.89 14.94
N ALA A 103 12.80 9.25 13.65
CA ALA A 103 12.99 10.63 13.22
C ALA A 103 11.78 11.50 13.55
N ILE A 104 10.55 11.02 13.31
CA ILE A 104 9.33 11.74 13.68
C ILE A 104 9.29 11.99 15.19
N GLY A 105 9.60 10.99 16.01
CA GLY A 105 9.63 11.13 17.46
C GLY A 105 10.76 12.03 17.97
N TYR A 106 11.91 12.04 17.30
CA TYR A 106 13.02 12.95 17.67
C TYR A 106 12.71 14.40 17.32
N PHE A 107 12.04 14.64 16.18
CA PHE A 107 11.73 15.97 15.68
C PHE A 107 10.34 16.48 16.10
N SER A 108 9.58 15.72 16.91
CA SER A 108 8.25 16.10 17.35
C SER A 108 8.24 17.37 18.21
N ASP A 109 9.34 17.60 18.92
CA ASP A 109 9.40 18.67 19.92
C ASP A 109 9.83 20.00 19.29
N ASP A 110 10.68 19.98 18.25
CA ASP A 110 11.29 21.18 17.66
C ASP A 110 10.78 21.54 16.25
N LEU A 111 10.53 20.56 15.36
CA LEU A 111 10.24 20.82 13.94
C LEU A 111 8.79 20.57 13.54
N ILE A 112 8.10 19.64 14.20
CA ILE A 112 6.72 19.27 13.87
C ILE A 112 5.91 19.16 15.17
N PRO A 113 5.46 20.28 15.76
CA PRO A 113 4.62 20.22 16.94
C PRO A 113 3.31 19.50 16.59
N PHE A 114 3.19 18.26 17.05
CA PHE A 114 1.96 17.49 16.89
C PHE A 114 0.93 18.00 17.88
N ARG A 115 -0.17 18.56 17.36
CA ARG A 115 -1.24 19.08 18.21
C ARG A 115 -2.08 17.96 18.82
N ASP A 116 -2.13 16.80 18.15
CA ASP A 116 -2.90 15.62 18.54
C ASP A 116 -2.19 14.31 18.18
N VAL A 117 -2.40 13.28 19.02
CA VAL A 117 -1.90 11.90 18.81
C VAL A 117 -2.39 11.33 17.48
N SER A 118 -3.59 11.73 17.04
CA SER A 118 -4.17 11.37 15.75
C SER A 118 -3.29 11.82 14.58
N GLN A 119 -2.73 13.04 14.66
CA GLN A 119 -1.88 13.60 13.62
C GLN A 119 -0.53 12.88 13.56
N ALA A 120 0.10 12.63 14.71
CA ALA A 120 1.35 11.88 14.79
C ALA A 120 1.20 10.46 14.22
N THR A 121 0.13 9.77 14.60
CA THR A 121 -0.19 8.42 14.11
C THR A 121 -0.46 8.44 12.59
N GLY A 122 -1.22 9.43 12.12
CA GLY A 122 -1.52 9.60 10.70
C GLY A 122 -0.27 9.84 9.84
N VAL A 123 0.66 10.67 10.32
CA VAL A 123 1.94 10.92 9.64
C VAL A 123 2.81 9.66 9.64
N GLY A 124 2.85 8.91 10.74
CA GLY A 124 3.59 7.64 10.81
C GLY A 124 3.05 6.61 9.81
N VAL A 125 1.74 6.38 9.79
CA VAL A 125 1.09 5.43 8.87
C VAL A 125 1.20 5.89 7.42
N GLY A 126 1.01 7.19 7.16
CA GLY A 126 1.17 7.77 5.82
C GLY A 126 2.60 7.63 5.31
N GLY A 127 3.60 7.89 6.17
CA GLY A 127 5.01 7.70 5.86
C GLY A 127 5.34 6.24 5.53
N MET A 128 4.82 5.29 6.32
CA MET A 128 4.96 3.85 6.06
C MET A 128 4.38 3.46 4.69
N ALA A 129 3.18 3.93 4.35
CA ALA A 129 2.53 3.64 3.09
C ALA A 129 3.31 4.20 1.89
N LEU A 130 3.82 5.43 2.00
CA LEU A 130 4.65 6.06 0.97
C LEU A 130 5.97 5.32 0.76
N LEU A 131 6.69 4.99 1.84
CA LEU A 131 7.94 4.22 1.77
C LEU A 131 7.70 2.88 1.09
N PHE A 132 6.65 2.17 1.47
CA PHE A 132 6.29 0.90 0.84
C PHE A 132 6.07 1.06 -0.67
N LEU A 133 5.31 2.09 -1.09
CA LEU A 133 5.07 2.35 -2.52
C LEU A 133 6.36 2.66 -3.28
N ILE A 134 7.25 3.46 -2.70
CA ILE A 134 8.55 3.81 -3.29
C ILE A 134 9.43 2.57 -3.45
N PHE A 135 9.60 1.78 -2.39
CA PHE A 135 10.40 0.56 -2.45
C PHE A 135 9.81 -0.47 -3.40
N TRP A 136 8.49 -0.61 -3.42
CA TRP A 136 7.80 -1.50 -4.34
C TRP A 136 8.07 -1.10 -5.80
N LEU A 137 7.94 0.19 -6.16
CA LEU A 137 8.27 0.69 -7.49
C LEU A 137 9.75 0.49 -7.83
N TYR A 138 10.65 0.75 -6.89
CA TYR A 138 12.10 0.55 -7.07
C TYR A 138 12.43 -0.91 -7.38
N TYR A 139 11.96 -1.85 -6.56
CA TYR A 139 12.24 -3.27 -6.79
C TYR A 139 11.51 -3.82 -8.02
N HIS A 140 10.33 -3.27 -8.35
CA HIS A 140 9.62 -3.65 -9.56
C HIS A 140 10.39 -3.25 -10.83
N LYS A 141 10.84 -1.99 -10.93
CA LYS A 141 11.69 -1.52 -12.04
C LYS A 141 13.03 -2.23 -12.07
N LYS A 142 13.69 -2.36 -10.92
CA LYS A 142 15.00 -3.00 -10.82
C LYS A 142 14.95 -4.45 -11.30
N LEU A 143 13.95 -5.24 -10.87
CA LEU A 143 13.85 -6.59 -11.38
C LEU A 143 13.53 -6.63 -12.87
N SER A 144 12.69 -5.72 -13.40
CA SER A 144 12.35 -5.65 -14.83
C SER A 144 13.58 -5.57 -15.74
N ASN A 145 14.66 -4.93 -15.30
CA ASN A 145 15.88 -4.72 -16.09
C ASN A 145 16.85 -5.92 -16.09
N TYR A 146 16.60 -6.97 -15.31
CA TYR A 146 17.44 -8.18 -15.25
C TYR A 146 16.77 -9.42 -15.89
N ALA A 147 15.74 -9.21 -16.71
CA ALA A 147 15.08 -10.26 -17.50
C ALA A 147 15.20 -9.89 -18.98
#